data_AF-A0A0C3MKL9-F1
#
_entry.id   AF-A0A0C3MKL9-F1
#
_cell.length_a   1.000
_cell.length_b   1.000
_cell.length_c   1.000
_cell.angle_alpha   90.00
_cell.angle_beta   90.00
_cell.angle_gamma   90.00
#
_symmetry.space_group_name_H-M   'P 1'
#
loop_
_entity.id
_entity.type
_entity.pdbx_description
1 polymer ?
#
loop_
_entity_poly.entity_id
_entity_poly.type
_entity_poly.pdbx_seq_one_letter_code
_entity_poly.pdbx_strand_id
1 'polypeptide(L)'
;MSPHPRPTPPADSRGTRAALIFALTAERLSIHYEHGQWLTEAQGASFIADWLRRSERALPLAERRQLSALSDGLARQIAGALSREAGLYTTHEMMEALDPNYDSELARSMMDECARLLDAD
;
A
#
# COMPACT_ATOMS: atom_id res chain seq x y z
N MET A 1 19.65 8.53 27.62
CA MET A 1 18.45 9.21 27.12
C MET A 1 17.64 8.18 26.34
N SER A 2 16.55 7.68 26.91
CA SER A 2 15.67 6.77 26.17
C SER A 2 14.98 7.57 25.05
N PRO A 3 15.00 7.11 23.79
CA PRO A 3 14.25 7.78 22.73
C PRO A 3 12.77 7.69 23.09
N HIS A 4 12.11 8.85 23.22
CA HIS A 4 10.65 8.89 23.32
C HIS A 4 10.08 8.23 22.05
N PRO A 5 9.17 7.25 22.16
CA PRO A 5 8.51 6.72 20.98
C PRO A 5 7.75 7.87 20.31
N ARG A 6 8.05 8.13 19.03
CA ARG A 6 7.30 9.11 18.24
C ARG A 6 5.84 8.68 18.22
N PRO A 7 4.88 9.59 18.47
CA PRO A 7 3.47 9.25 18.44
C PRO A 7 3.12 8.70 17.04
N THR A 8 2.40 7.57 17.02
CA THR A 8 1.93 6.98 15.77
C THR A 8 0.99 7.95 15.07
N PRO A 9 1.18 8.24 13.77
CA PRO A 9 0.31 9.16 13.05
C PRO A 9 -1.16 8.71 13.07
N PRO A 10 -2.12 9.67 13.08
CA PRO A 10 -3.55 9.38 12.96
C PRO A 10 -3.87 8.50 11.75
N ALA A 11 -4.93 7.69 11.85
CA ALA A 11 -5.32 6.74 10.79
C ALA A 11 -5.66 7.43 9.45
N ASP A 12 -6.23 8.62 9.52
CA ASP A 12 -6.63 9.48 8.43
C ASP A 12 -5.51 10.41 7.92
N SER A 13 -4.35 10.40 8.59
CA SER A 13 -3.19 11.17 8.14
C SER A 13 -2.78 10.78 6.72
N ARG A 14 -2.39 11.77 5.92
CA ARG A 14 -1.95 11.55 4.54
C ARG A 14 -0.86 10.49 4.43
N GLY A 15 0.10 10.49 5.35
CA GLY A 15 1.17 9.48 5.41
C GLY A 15 0.64 8.06 5.69
N THR A 16 -0.32 7.91 6.60
CA THR A 16 -0.94 6.59 6.85
C THR A 16 -1.75 6.13 5.64
N ARG A 17 -2.54 7.01 5.02
CA ARG A 17 -3.32 6.68 3.82
C ARG A 17 -2.41 6.26 2.65
N ALA A 18 -1.30 6.96 2.43
CA ALA A 18 -0.32 6.61 1.40
C ALA A 18 0.32 5.24 1.70
N ALA A 19 0.71 4.99 2.95
CA ALA A 19 1.26 3.70 3.36
C ALA A 19 0.27 2.54 3.19
N LEU A 20 -1.03 2.78 3.42
CA LEU A 20 -2.08 1.79 3.19
C LEU A 20 -2.28 1.48 1.69
N ILE A 21 -2.26 2.50 0.81
CA ILE A 21 -2.28 2.31 -0.65
C ILE A 21 -1.06 1.51 -1.08
N PHE A 22 0.13 1.88 -0.58
CA PHE A 22 1.38 1.19 -0.89
C PHE A 22 1.31 -0.29 -0.51
N ALA A 23 0.95 -0.60 0.74
CA ALA A 23 0.89 -1.97 1.23
C ALA A 23 -0.14 -2.82 0.47
N LEU A 24 -1.32 -2.26 0.19
CA LEU A 24 -2.34 -2.98 -0.57
C LEU A 24 -1.94 -3.15 -2.06
N THR A 25 -1.22 -2.19 -2.63
CA THR A 25 -0.67 -2.31 -4.00
C THR A 25 0.35 -3.45 -4.07
N ALA A 26 1.26 -3.54 -3.09
CA ALA A 26 2.24 -4.61 -3.01
C ALA A 26 1.55 -5.99 -2.92
N GLU A 27 0.56 -6.13 -2.03
CA GLU A 27 -0.24 -7.34 -1.88
C GLU A 27 -0.98 -7.72 -3.18
N ARG A 28 -1.61 -6.74 -3.85
CA ARG A 28 -2.31 -6.97 -5.13
C ARG A 28 -1.36 -7.49 -6.21
N LEU A 29 -0.17 -6.91 -6.31
CA LEU A 29 0.82 -7.33 -7.29
C LEU A 29 1.37 -8.74 -6.97
N SER A 30 1.62 -9.06 -5.69
CA SER A 30 2.01 -10.41 -5.28
C SER A 30 0.95 -11.43 -5.68
N ILE A 31 -0.32 -11.22 -5.32
CA ILE A 31 -1.42 -12.10 -5.71
C ILE A 31 -1.55 -12.20 -7.24
N HIS A 32 -1.37 -11.10 -7.96
CA HIS A 32 -1.44 -11.10 -9.42
C HIS A 32 -0.33 -11.95 -10.05
N TYR A 33 0.92 -11.74 -9.65
CA TYR A 33 2.05 -12.46 -10.27
C TYR A 33 2.16 -13.91 -9.84
N GLU A 34 1.68 -14.26 -8.63
CA GLU A 34 1.69 -15.62 -8.09
C GLU A 34 0.47 -16.44 -8.52
N HIS A 35 -0.71 -15.83 -8.57
CA HIS A 35 -1.98 -16.55 -8.77
C HIS A 35 -2.77 -16.10 -9.99
N GLY A 36 -2.35 -15.05 -10.68
CA GLY A 36 -3.07 -14.49 -11.83
C GLY A 36 -4.41 -13.84 -11.44
N GLN A 37 -4.58 -13.48 -10.17
CA GLN A 37 -5.83 -12.95 -9.63
C GLN A 37 -5.67 -11.49 -9.16
N TRP A 38 -6.80 -10.81 -8.99
CA TRP A 38 -6.84 -9.47 -8.41
C TRP A 38 -7.80 -9.47 -7.23
N LEU A 39 -7.41 -8.82 -6.13
CA LEU A 39 -8.32 -8.58 -5.02
C LEU A 39 -9.50 -7.73 -5.48
N THR A 40 -10.69 -8.02 -5.00
CA THR A 40 -11.84 -7.14 -5.17
C THR A 40 -11.67 -5.86 -4.33
N GLU A 41 -12.42 -4.80 -4.64
CA GLU A 41 -12.43 -3.59 -3.81
C GLU A 41 -12.79 -3.91 -2.35
N ALA A 42 -13.78 -4.77 -2.14
CA ALA A 42 -14.23 -5.20 -0.82
C ALA A 42 -13.14 -5.96 -0.04
N GLN A 43 -12.41 -6.87 -0.68
CA GLN A 43 -11.27 -7.57 -0.07
C GLN A 43 -10.16 -6.58 0.31
N GLY A 44 -9.84 -5.62 -0.56
CA GLY A 44 -8.85 -4.58 -0.23
C GLY A 44 -9.30 -3.65 0.91
N ALA A 45 -10.59 -3.30 0.98
CA ALA A 45 -11.12 -2.53 2.10
C ALA A 45 -11.05 -3.30 3.43
N SER A 46 -11.21 -4.62 3.40
CA SER A 46 -10.99 -5.50 4.56
C SER A 46 -9.50 -5.57 4.92
N PHE A 47 -8.60 -5.74 3.95
CA PHE A 47 -7.15 -5.70 4.18
C PHE A 47 -6.71 -4.43 4.92
N ILE A 48 -7.20 -3.25 4.49
CA ILE A 48 -6.90 -1.98 5.16
C ILE A 48 -7.40 -1.96 6.61
N ALA A 49 -8.60 -2.49 6.86
CA ALA A 49 -9.10 -2.60 8.23
C ALA A 49 -8.21 -3.51 9.08
N ASP A 50 -7.78 -4.66 8.53
CA ASP A 50 -6.93 -5.62 9.23
C ASP A 50 -5.56 -5.02 9.55
N TRP A 51 -5.00 -4.25 8.61
CA TRP A 51 -3.76 -3.51 8.80
C TRP A 51 -3.85 -2.49 9.94
N LEU A 52 -4.90 -1.66 9.94
CA LEU A 52 -5.09 -0.62 10.96
C LEU A 52 -5.38 -1.19 12.35
N ARG A 53 -6.10 -2.31 12.43
CA ARG A 53 -6.41 -2.99 13.70
C ARG A 53 -5.19 -3.42 14.49
N ARG A 54 -4.03 -3.67 13.84
CA ARG A 54 -2.76 -3.97 14.52
C ARG A 54 -2.28 -2.86 15.47
N SER A 55 -2.81 -1.66 15.28
CA SER A 55 -2.48 -0.46 16.05
C SER A 55 -3.72 0.21 16.66
N GLU A 56 -4.81 -0.56 16.83
CA GLU A 56 -6.10 -0.08 17.38
C GLU A 56 -6.69 1.14 16.65
N ARG A 57 -6.33 1.29 15.37
CA ARG A 57 -6.81 2.36 14.49
C ARG A 57 -7.92 1.84 13.59
N ALA A 58 -8.74 2.76 13.08
CA ALA A 58 -9.82 2.45 12.16
C ALA A 58 -10.04 3.60 11.16
N LEU A 59 -10.62 3.26 10.01
CA LEU A 59 -11.15 4.20 9.03
C LEU A 59 -12.59 3.77 8.65
N PRO A 60 -13.48 4.74 8.36
CA PRO A 60 -14.81 4.45 7.81
C PRO A 60 -14.75 3.56 6.57
N LEU A 61 -15.80 2.75 6.35
CA LEU A 61 -15.84 1.84 5.20
C LEU A 61 -15.69 2.58 3.86
N ALA A 62 -16.31 3.76 3.73
CA ALA A 62 -16.21 4.57 2.52
C ALA A 62 -14.76 4.95 2.19
N GLU A 63 -14.00 5.41 3.19
CA GLU A 63 -12.58 5.75 3.02
C GLU A 63 -11.73 4.53 2.70
N ARG A 64 -11.99 3.38 3.35
CA ARG A 64 -11.29 2.13 3.03
C ARG A 64 -11.55 1.65 1.60
N ARG A 65 -12.77 1.82 1.10
CA ARG A 65 -13.10 1.51 -0.31
C ARG A 65 -12.40 2.44 -1.29
N GLN A 66 -12.38 3.74 -1.01
CA GLN A 66 -11.65 4.73 -1.80
C GLN A 66 -10.16 4.36 -1.92
N LEU A 67 -9.49 4.10 -0.78
CA LEU A 67 -8.08 3.68 -0.80
C LEU A 67 -7.87 2.35 -1.53
N SER A 68 -8.81 1.41 -1.39
CA SER A 68 -8.79 0.14 -2.13
C SER A 68 -8.88 0.36 -3.64
N ALA A 69 -9.75 1.25 -4.11
CA ALA A 69 -9.89 1.60 -5.53
C ALA A 69 -8.61 2.26 -6.08
N LEU A 70 -8.03 3.21 -5.35
CA LEU A 70 -6.76 3.85 -5.73
C LEU A 70 -5.63 2.82 -5.86
N SER A 71 -5.51 1.88 -4.91
CA SER A 71 -4.51 0.81 -4.99
C SER A 71 -4.72 -0.15 -6.16
N ASP A 72 -5.98 -0.42 -6.54
CA ASP A 72 -6.27 -1.28 -7.70
C ASP A 72 -5.85 -0.61 -9.01
N GLY A 73 -6.14 0.69 -9.16
CA GLY A 73 -5.69 1.48 -10.30
C GLY A 73 -4.16 1.47 -10.44
N LEU A 74 -3.45 1.76 -9.35
CA LEU A 74 -1.99 1.76 -9.34
C LEU A 74 -1.41 0.38 -9.66
N ALA A 75 -1.93 -0.68 -9.04
CA ALA A 75 -1.43 -2.04 -9.28
C ALA A 75 -1.62 -2.47 -10.75
N ARG A 76 -2.75 -2.13 -11.37
CA ARG A 76 -3.00 -2.39 -12.80
C ARG A 76 -2.08 -1.57 -13.69
N GLN A 77 -1.82 -0.32 -13.36
CA GLN A 77 -0.90 0.53 -14.11
C GLN A 77 0.53 -0.04 -14.07
N ILE A 78 1.01 -0.44 -12.90
CA ILE A 78 2.34 -1.07 -12.75
C ILE A 78 2.40 -2.37 -13.58
N ALA A 79 1.42 -3.26 -13.43
CA ALA A 79 1.39 -4.53 -14.14
C ALA A 79 1.30 -4.38 -15.67
N GLY A 80 0.66 -3.32 -16.16
CA GLY A 80 0.57 -3.00 -17.58
C GLY A 80 1.81 -2.30 -18.16
N ALA A 81 2.59 -1.61 -17.32
CA ALA A 81 3.77 -0.86 -17.73
C ALA A 81 5.06 -1.69 -17.72
N LEU A 82 5.14 -2.72 -16.87
CA LEU A 82 6.35 -3.49 -16.64
C LEU A 82 6.33 -4.84 -17.37
N SER A 83 7.53 -5.35 -17.69
CA SER A 83 7.67 -6.77 -18.01
C SER A 83 7.35 -7.63 -16.78
N ARG A 84 7.04 -8.91 -16.98
CA ARG A 84 6.74 -9.82 -15.86
C ARG A 84 7.88 -9.89 -14.84
N GLU A 85 9.13 -9.94 -15.31
CA GLU A 85 10.32 -9.98 -14.45
C GLU A 85 10.48 -8.69 -13.64
N ALA A 86 10.37 -7.52 -14.30
CA ALA A 86 10.44 -6.23 -13.62
C ALA A 86 9.28 -6.04 -12.62
N GLY A 87 8.10 -6.57 -12.95
CA GLY A 87 6.94 -6.60 -12.06
C GLY A 87 7.16 -7.44 -10.81
N LEU A 88 7.72 -8.65 -10.95
CA LEU A 88 8.10 -9.51 -9.82
C LEU A 88 9.16 -8.84 -8.93
N TYR A 89 10.18 -8.23 -9.52
CA TYR A 89 11.19 -7.49 -8.78
C TYR A 89 10.58 -6.30 -8.01
N THR A 90 9.74 -5.51 -8.67
CA THR A 90 9.04 -4.36 -8.05
C THR A 90 8.16 -4.83 -6.89
N THR A 91 7.43 -5.93 -7.08
CA THR A 91 6.58 -6.52 -6.04
C THR A 91 7.41 -6.93 -4.82
N HIS A 92 8.53 -7.62 -5.06
CA HIS A 92 9.46 -8.03 -4.00
C HIS A 92 9.98 -6.82 -3.21
N GLU A 93 10.50 -5.80 -3.89
CA GLU A 93 11.00 -4.57 -3.24
C GLU A 93 9.90 -3.86 -2.42
N MET A 94 8.67 -3.81 -2.92
CA MET A 94 7.55 -3.20 -2.20
C MET A 94 7.15 -4.03 -0.96
N MET A 95 7.20 -5.36 -1.03
CA MET A 95 6.90 -6.23 0.09
C MET A 95 7.97 -6.16 1.18
N GLU A 96 9.26 -6.13 0.81
CA GLU A 96 10.36 -5.96 1.76
C GLU A 96 10.28 -4.60 2.47
N ALA A 97 9.89 -3.54 1.75
CA ALA A 97 9.72 -2.20 2.30
C ALA A 97 8.52 -2.03 3.25
N LEU A 98 7.73 -3.08 3.48
CA LEU A 98 6.77 -3.11 4.58
C LEU A 98 7.47 -3.22 5.95
N ASP A 99 8.70 -3.75 6.00
CA ASP A 99 9.56 -3.62 7.16
C ASP A 99 10.15 -2.19 7.20
N PRO A 100 9.90 -1.40 8.26
CA PRO A 100 10.42 -0.05 8.37
C PRO A 100 11.95 0.06 8.42
N ASN A 101 12.69 -1.06 8.59
CA ASN A 101 14.15 -1.08 8.57
C ASN A 101 14.73 -1.36 7.17
N TYR A 102 13.90 -1.71 6.20
CA TYR A 102 14.32 -1.93 4.82
C TYR A 102 14.33 -0.59 4.06
N ASP A 103 15.45 -0.25 3.44
CA ASP A 103 15.61 0.98 2.65
C ASP A 103 15.79 0.66 1.16
N SER A 104 14.83 1.08 0.34
CA SER A 104 14.86 0.92 -1.10
C SER A 104 14.45 2.22 -1.79
N GLU A 105 15.25 2.66 -2.76
CA GLU A 105 14.96 3.83 -3.58
C GLU A 105 13.69 3.63 -4.41
N LEU A 106 13.47 2.40 -4.90
CA LEU A 106 12.26 2.05 -5.62
C LEU A 106 11.04 2.18 -4.70
N ALA A 107 11.12 1.62 -3.49
CA ALA A 107 10.03 1.70 -2.53
C ALA A 107 9.71 3.15 -2.11
N ARG A 108 10.73 4.00 -1.92
CA ARG A 108 10.53 5.44 -1.68
C ARG A 108 9.80 6.12 -2.84
N SER A 109 10.22 5.84 -4.07
CA SER A 109 9.58 6.39 -5.28
C SER A 109 8.12 5.93 -5.42
N MET A 110 7.83 4.67 -5.09
CA MET A 110 6.47 4.13 -5.08
C MET A 110 5.61 4.70 -3.96
N MET A 111 6.20 4.96 -2.78
CA MET A 111 5.51 5.65 -1.68
C MET A 111 5.13 7.08 -2.08
N ASP A 112 6.03 7.79 -2.77
CA ASP A 112 5.76 9.13 -3.29
C ASP A 112 4.63 9.12 -4.33
N GLU A 113 4.53 8.05 -5.15
CA GLU A 113 3.41 7.87 -6.06
C GLU A 113 2.10 7.62 -5.32
N CYS A 114 2.09 6.76 -4.31
CA CYS A 114 0.91 6.53 -3.45
C CYS A 114 0.45 7.83 -2.76
N ALA A 115 1.40 8.67 -2.38
CA ALA A 115 1.16 10.00 -1.86
C ALA A 115 0.51 10.91 -2.90
N ARG A 116 1.04 10.97 -4.14
CA ARG A 116 0.47 11.79 -5.23
C ARG A 116 -0.96 11.39 -5.60
N LEU A 117 -1.30 10.11 -5.56
CA LEU A 117 -2.65 9.62 -5.84
C LEU A 117 -3.71 10.22 -4.90
N LEU A 118 -3.34 10.55 -3.66
CA LEU A 118 -4.24 11.19 -2.70
C LEU A 118 -4.53 12.65 -3.01
N ASP A 119 -3.69 13.30 -3.83
CA ASP A 119 -3.85 14.72 -4.19
C ASP A 119 -4.63 14.90 -5.52
N ALA A 120 -4.87 13.80 -6.25
CA ALA A 120 -5.55 13.77 -7.55
C ALA A 120 -7.04 13.37 -7.47
N ASP A 121 -7.54 13.13 -6.26
CA ASP A 121 -8.91 12.72 -5.92
C ASP A 121 -9.62 13.85 -5.16
#